data_AF-A0A6P8TSI1-F1
#
_entry.id   AF-A0A6P8TSI1-F1
#
_cell.length_a   1.000
_cell.length_b   1.000
_cell.length_c   1.000
_cell.angle_alpha   90.00
_cell.angle_beta   90.00
_cell.angle_gamma   90.00
#
_symmetry.space_group_name_H-M   'P 1'
#
loop_
_entity.id
_entity.type
_entity.pdbx_description
1 polymer ?
#
loop_
_entity_poly.entity_id
_entity_poly.type
_entity_poly.pdbx_seq_one_letter_code
_entity_poly.pdbx_strand_id
1 'polypeptide(L)'
;MEPGDLRESPAGSGESDTGDWREEGCPGGPEEVKTPETNGTTIETSTRDTCEEGETEKQKGVGEQLHSPYEEKLDPRIKDELEHLNEASAEINRLELQLDDARSGYRKILTESARKLNAHSSQLGGCIEKARPYYEARRLAKEVHTHTHTHWETGLCIP
;
A
#
# COMPACT_ATOMS: atom_id res chain seq x y z
N MET A 1 -65.38 -5.45 20.78
CA MET A 1 -64.59 -4.92 19.66
C MET A 1 -63.14 -4.98 20.11
N GLU A 2 -62.35 -5.90 19.54
CA GLU A 2 -60.92 -6.07 19.86
C GLU A 2 -60.07 -4.86 19.44
N PRO A 3 -58.96 -4.57 20.13
CA PRO A 3 -57.84 -3.86 19.56
C PRO A 3 -56.84 -4.87 18.95
N GLY A 4 -56.64 -4.77 17.64
CA GLY A 4 -55.73 -5.61 16.87
C GLY A 4 -54.24 -5.32 17.14
N ASP A 5 -53.52 -6.42 17.31
CA ASP A 5 -52.08 -6.71 17.24
C ASP A 5 -51.13 -5.64 16.68
N LEU A 6 -50.22 -5.19 17.55
CA LEU A 6 -48.91 -4.64 17.18
C LEU A 6 -48.06 -5.76 16.58
N ARG A 7 -47.73 -5.63 15.30
CA ARG A 7 -46.83 -6.54 14.59
C ARG A 7 -45.37 -6.23 14.99
N GLU A 8 -44.88 -6.88 16.04
CA GLU A 8 -43.45 -6.87 16.35
C GLU A 8 -42.68 -7.64 15.26
N SER A 9 -41.62 -7.02 14.72
CA SER A 9 -40.71 -7.69 13.79
C SER A 9 -39.56 -8.33 14.58
N PRO A 10 -39.13 -9.55 14.24
CA PRO A 10 -38.12 -10.28 15.01
C PRO A 10 -36.73 -9.68 14.80
N ALA A 11 -36.04 -9.40 15.90
CA ALA A 11 -34.60 -9.13 15.89
C ALA A 11 -33.86 -10.42 15.55
N GLY A 12 -33.08 -10.41 14.47
CA GLY A 12 -32.32 -11.55 14.00
C GLY A 12 -30.95 -11.15 13.42
N SER A 13 -29.92 -11.60 14.14
CA SER A 13 -28.62 -12.07 13.64
C SER A 13 -27.54 -11.08 13.22
N GLY A 14 -26.38 -11.25 13.86
CA GLY A 14 -25.09 -10.65 13.49
C GLY A 14 -24.12 -10.63 14.65
N GLU A 15 -23.79 -11.81 15.18
CA GLU A 15 -22.66 -12.00 16.11
C GLU A 15 -21.37 -11.45 15.48
N SER A 16 -20.72 -10.49 16.14
CA SER A 16 -19.42 -9.98 15.73
C SER A 16 -18.33 -10.93 16.25
N ASP A 17 -17.65 -11.60 15.32
CA ASP A 17 -16.40 -12.33 15.55
C ASP A 17 -15.38 -11.41 16.22
N THR A 18 -15.07 -11.67 17.49
CA THR A 18 -14.00 -11.00 18.24
C THR A 18 -12.65 -11.54 17.75
N GLY A 19 -12.16 -10.96 16.66
CA GLY A 19 -10.79 -11.11 16.21
C GLY A 19 -9.81 -10.42 17.18
N ASP A 20 -8.99 -11.24 17.82
CA ASP A 20 -7.83 -10.92 18.64
C ASP A 20 -6.80 -10.10 17.84
N TRP A 21 -6.88 -8.77 17.91
CA TRP A 21 -5.83 -7.88 17.41
C TRP A 21 -4.78 -7.69 18.51
N ARG A 22 -3.78 -8.57 18.48
CA ARG A 22 -2.54 -8.48 19.23
C ARG A 22 -1.92 -7.07 19.09
N GLU A 23 -1.90 -6.33 20.20
CA GLU A 23 -1.06 -5.14 20.35
C GLU A 23 0.41 -5.57 20.30
N GLU A 24 1.10 -5.27 19.21
CA GLU A 24 2.56 -5.22 19.21
C GLU A 24 2.98 -3.77 19.42
N GLY A 25 3.37 -3.47 20.67
CA GLY A 25 3.85 -2.16 21.09
C GLY A 25 5.14 -1.77 20.38
N CYS A 26 5.27 -0.50 20.02
CA CYS A 26 6.52 0.10 19.57
C CYS A 26 7.56 0.12 20.72
N PRO A 27 8.74 -0.51 20.60
CA PRO A 27 9.80 -0.34 21.56
C PRO A 27 10.79 0.72 21.05
N GLY A 28 10.85 1.85 21.74
CA GLY A 28 11.87 2.87 21.56
C GLY A 28 13.02 2.75 22.57
N GLY A 29 14.16 2.24 22.10
CA GLY A 29 15.57 2.53 22.52
C GLY A 29 16.10 2.04 23.87
N PRO A 30 17.42 2.19 24.17
CA PRO A 30 18.63 2.20 23.31
C PRO A 30 19.66 1.09 23.69
N GLU A 31 20.78 0.99 22.94
CA GLU A 31 21.98 0.14 23.20
C GLU A 31 21.78 -1.39 23.00
N GLU A 32 22.64 -2.22 22.39
CA GLU A 32 24.10 -2.26 22.18
C GLU A 32 24.40 -3.03 20.86
N VAL A 33 25.55 -2.71 20.25
CA VAL A 33 26.16 -3.45 19.13
C VAL A 33 26.82 -4.73 19.65
N LYS A 34 26.45 -5.91 19.11
CA LYS A 34 27.35 -7.08 19.05
C LYS A 34 27.01 -8.03 17.90
N THR A 35 28.07 -8.46 17.22
CA THR A 35 28.18 -9.24 15.97
C THR A 35 27.68 -10.70 16.05
N PRO A 36 27.53 -11.43 14.91
CA PRO A 36 26.84 -12.72 14.85
C PRO A 36 27.77 -13.90 15.13
N GLU A 37 27.24 -14.94 15.77
CA GLU A 37 27.91 -16.24 15.90
C GLU A 37 26.99 -17.39 15.46
N THR A 38 27.66 -18.33 14.82
CA THR A 38 27.21 -19.46 14.03
C THR A 38 26.96 -20.72 14.88
N ASN A 39 26.23 -21.69 14.31
CA ASN A 39 26.43 -23.17 14.36
C ASN A 39 25.30 -24.05 14.93
N GLY A 40 25.00 -25.14 14.20
CA GLY A 40 24.45 -26.42 14.70
C GLY A 40 23.05 -26.78 14.17
N THR A 41 22.93 -27.40 12.99
CA THR A 41 22.95 -28.87 12.73
C THR A 41 21.78 -29.65 13.34
N THR A 42 20.86 -30.12 12.50
CA THR A 42 20.24 -31.46 12.59
C THR A 42 19.70 -31.89 11.22
N ILE A 43 20.18 -33.05 10.78
CA ILE A 43 19.92 -33.86 9.57
C ILE A 43 18.56 -34.59 9.82
N GLU A 44 17.64 -34.95 8.92
CA GLU A 44 17.65 -35.72 7.66
C GLU A 44 16.25 -35.51 6.99
N THR A 45 15.95 -35.67 5.70
CA THR A 45 16.05 -36.90 4.90
C THR A 45 15.57 -36.63 3.45
N SER A 46 16.33 -37.15 2.48
CA SER A 46 15.90 -37.87 1.26
C SER A 46 14.95 -37.25 0.23
N THR A 47 15.49 -36.88 -0.93
CA THR A 47 15.14 -37.39 -2.29
C THR A 47 16.17 -36.79 -3.28
N ARG A 48 17.15 -37.55 -3.79
CA ARG A 48 17.14 -38.29 -5.08
C ARG A 48 17.01 -37.32 -6.29
N ASP A 49 17.88 -37.21 -7.30
CA ASP A 49 18.78 -38.13 -8.01
C ASP A 49 19.98 -37.33 -8.59
N THR A 50 21.04 -38.08 -8.91
CA THR A 50 22.31 -37.73 -9.58
C THR A 50 22.20 -36.98 -10.93
N CYS A 51 23.22 -36.18 -11.26
CA CYS A 51 23.96 -36.18 -12.54
C CYS A 51 25.24 -35.31 -12.42
N GLU A 52 26.41 -35.91 -12.62
CA GLU A 52 27.72 -35.25 -12.63
C GLU A 52 28.15 -34.77 -14.02
N GLU A 53 29.15 -33.88 -13.98
CA GLU A 53 30.17 -33.50 -14.97
C GLU A 53 29.95 -32.28 -15.86
N GLY A 54 30.96 -31.39 -15.79
CA GLY A 54 31.34 -30.55 -16.92
C GLY A 54 31.84 -29.15 -16.56
N GLU A 55 32.95 -29.03 -15.83
CA GLU A 55 33.72 -27.79 -15.78
C GLU A 55 34.30 -27.47 -17.17
N THR A 56 34.01 -26.29 -17.72
CA THR A 56 34.93 -25.61 -18.64
C THR A 56 34.83 -24.10 -18.42
N GLU A 57 35.83 -23.57 -17.73
CA GLU A 57 36.18 -22.16 -17.79
C GLU A 57 36.60 -21.80 -19.23
N LYS A 58 35.98 -20.78 -19.81
CA LYS A 58 36.63 -19.89 -20.77
C LYS A 58 35.94 -18.54 -20.82
N GLN A 59 36.61 -17.56 -20.23
CA GLN A 59 36.35 -16.14 -20.41
C GLN A 59 36.45 -15.78 -21.91
N LYS A 60 35.37 -15.25 -22.50
CA LYS A 60 35.41 -14.17 -23.51
C LYS A 60 34.00 -13.60 -23.79
N GLY A 61 33.54 -12.66 -22.97
CA GLY A 61 32.30 -11.92 -23.23
C GLY A 61 32.56 -10.63 -24.01
N VAL A 62 32.77 -10.73 -25.32
CA VAL A 62 32.29 -9.69 -26.25
C VAL A 62 30.79 -9.95 -26.40
N GLY A 63 29.95 -8.92 -26.42
CA GLY A 63 28.49 -9.04 -26.47
C GLY A 63 28.02 -9.90 -27.64
N GLU A 64 27.89 -11.20 -27.39
CA GLU A 64 27.27 -12.15 -28.29
C GLU A 64 25.80 -12.18 -27.91
N GLN A 65 25.00 -11.53 -28.74
CA GLN A 65 23.59 -11.82 -28.84
C GLN A 65 23.51 -13.28 -29.29
N LEU A 66 23.42 -14.19 -28.31
CA LEU A 66 23.25 -15.61 -28.50
C LEU A 66 21.85 -15.83 -29.06
N HIS A 67 21.69 -15.56 -30.36
CA HIS A 67 20.50 -15.95 -31.09
C HIS A 67 20.49 -17.46 -31.11
N SER A 68 19.63 -18.02 -30.27
CA SER A 68 19.54 -19.45 -30.05
C SER A 68 19.21 -20.14 -31.39
N PRO A 69 19.75 -21.34 -31.72
CA PRO A 69 19.40 -22.05 -32.95
C PRO A 69 17.90 -22.32 -33.13
N TYR A 70 17.12 -22.14 -32.05
CA TYR A 70 15.68 -22.23 -32.03
C TYR A 70 14.99 -20.97 -32.56
N GLU A 71 15.58 -19.79 -32.35
CA GLU A 71 15.00 -18.48 -32.69
C GLU A 71 14.92 -18.27 -34.22
N GLU A 72 15.79 -18.94 -34.99
CA GLU A 72 15.77 -18.99 -36.46
C GLU A 72 14.72 -19.99 -37.01
N LYS A 73 14.18 -20.89 -36.17
CA LYS A 73 13.22 -21.93 -36.55
C LYS A 73 11.80 -21.72 -36.01
N LEU A 74 11.53 -20.61 -35.32
CA LEU A 74 10.20 -20.34 -34.77
C LEU A 74 9.19 -20.01 -35.87
N ASP A 75 7.96 -20.52 -35.72
CA ASP A 75 6.80 -20.07 -36.51
C ASP A 75 6.63 -18.55 -36.29
N PRO A 76 6.46 -17.73 -37.34
CA PRO A 76 6.27 -16.29 -37.22
C PRO A 76 5.24 -15.87 -36.16
N ARG A 77 4.13 -16.62 -36.01
CA ARG A 77 3.11 -16.31 -35.01
C ARG A 77 3.58 -16.49 -33.58
N ILE A 78 4.44 -17.50 -33.35
CA ILE A 78 5.03 -17.75 -32.03
C ILE A 78 6.02 -16.64 -31.71
N LYS A 79 6.76 -16.17 -32.72
CA LYS A 79 7.70 -15.06 -32.57
C LYS A 79 6.96 -13.77 -32.19
N ASP A 80 5.89 -13.43 -32.90
CA ASP A 80 5.07 -12.24 -32.62
C ASP A 80 4.52 -12.26 -31.17
N GLU A 81 4.00 -13.42 -30.72
CA GLU A 81 3.47 -13.55 -29.35
C GLU A 81 4.57 -13.43 -28.27
N LEU A 82 5.77 -13.94 -28.55
CA LEU A 82 6.92 -13.77 -27.67
C LEU A 82 7.37 -12.31 -27.59
N GLU A 83 7.33 -11.58 -28.70
CA GLU A 83 7.59 -10.14 -28.72
C GLU A 83 6.56 -9.39 -27.87
N HIS A 84 5.26 -9.66 -28.02
CA HIS A 84 4.22 -9.08 -27.18
C HIS A 84 4.40 -9.41 -25.68
N LEU A 85 4.77 -10.66 -25.35
CA LEU A 85 5.03 -11.06 -23.97
C LEU A 85 6.23 -10.31 -23.39
N ASN A 86 7.29 -10.14 -24.15
CA ASN A 86 8.48 -9.41 -23.73
C ASN A 86 8.17 -7.92 -23.55
N GLU A 87 7.39 -7.32 -24.44
CA GLU A 87 6.92 -5.93 -24.33
C GLU A 87 6.04 -5.73 -23.08
N ALA A 88 5.06 -6.61 -22.87
CA ALA A 88 4.22 -6.58 -21.68
C ALA A 88 5.05 -6.74 -20.39
N SER A 89 6.05 -7.62 -20.41
CA SER A 89 6.94 -7.82 -19.26
C SER A 89 7.81 -6.60 -18.98
N ALA A 90 8.34 -5.96 -20.02
CA ALA A 90 9.08 -4.71 -19.89
C ALA A 90 8.20 -3.58 -19.34
N GLU A 91 6.94 -3.52 -19.79
CA GLU A 91 5.96 -2.54 -19.33
C GLU A 91 5.58 -2.76 -17.85
N ILE A 92 5.40 -4.02 -17.42
CA ILE A 92 5.20 -4.38 -16.01
C ILE A 92 6.37 -3.86 -15.17
N ASN A 93 7.61 -4.20 -15.53
CA ASN A 93 8.80 -3.76 -14.81
C ASN A 93 8.90 -2.22 -14.72
N ARG A 94 8.55 -1.53 -15.81
CA ARG A 94 8.54 -0.06 -15.86
C ARG A 94 7.50 0.51 -14.90
N LEU A 95 6.28 -0.02 -14.92
CA LEU A 95 5.19 0.44 -14.05
C LEU A 95 5.46 0.14 -12.58
N GLU A 96 6.05 -1.00 -12.26
CA GLU A 96 6.47 -1.35 -10.90
C GLU A 96 7.50 -0.35 -10.37
N LEU A 97 8.52 -0.01 -11.17
CA LEU A 97 9.50 1.00 -10.79
C LEU A 97 8.84 2.38 -10.55
N GLN A 98 7.95 2.80 -11.45
CA GLN A 98 7.23 4.07 -11.29
C GLN A 98 6.33 4.09 -10.05
N LEU A 99 5.69 2.97 -9.74
CA LEU A 99 4.86 2.83 -8.54
C LEU A 99 5.71 2.96 -7.27
N ASP A 100 6.86 2.31 -7.24
CA ASP A 100 7.78 2.37 -6.10
C ASP A 100 8.39 3.77 -5.92
N ASP A 101 8.75 4.44 -7.00
CA ASP A 101 9.18 5.84 -6.99
C ASP A 101 8.08 6.77 -6.47
N ALA A 102 6.83 6.61 -6.95
CA ALA A 102 5.69 7.39 -6.49
C ALA A 102 5.38 7.13 -5.01
N ARG A 103 5.42 5.87 -4.55
CA ARG A 103 5.23 5.50 -3.13
C ARG A 103 6.35 6.05 -2.26
N SER A 104 7.59 5.97 -2.71
CA SER A 104 8.75 6.55 -2.04
C SER A 104 8.61 8.07 -1.91
N GLY A 105 8.24 8.74 -3.00
CA GLY A 105 7.96 10.18 -3.03
C GLY A 105 6.84 10.57 -2.07
N TYR A 106 5.72 9.84 -2.09
CA TYR A 106 4.60 10.06 -1.18
C TYR A 106 5.03 9.93 0.29
N ARG A 107 5.73 8.85 0.65
CA ARG A 107 6.24 8.65 2.02
C ARG A 107 7.14 9.80 2.45
N LYS A 108 8.07 10.23 1.60
CA LYS A 108 8.95 11.38 1.86
C LYS A 108 8.16 12.66 2.13
N ILE A 109 7.19 12.98 1.26
CA ILE A 109 6.36 14.18 1.39
C ILE A 109 5.52 14.11 2.67
N LEU A 110 4.91 12.96 2.95
CA LEU A 110 4.08 12.77 4.14
C LEU A 110 4.91 12.97 5.42
N THR A 111 6.07 12.32 5.52
CA THR A 111 6.96 12.45 6.67
C THR A 111 7.47 13.87 6.84
N GLU A 112 7.92 14.52 5.76
CA GLU A 112 8.43 15.90 5.84
C GLU A 112 7.30 16.90 6.20
N SER A 113 6.10 16.70 5.66
CA SER A 113 4.95 17.55 5.97
C SER A 113 4.51 17.37 7.42
N ALA A 114 4.43 16.13 7.91
CA ALA A 114 4.14 15.84 9.31
C ALA A 114 5.20 16.43 10.24
N ARG A 115 6.50 16.32 9.89
CA ARG A 115 7.60 16.91 10.65
C ARG A 115 7.46 18.44 10.74
N LYS A 116 7.18 19.11 9.63
CA LYS A 116 6.94 20.57 9.59
C LYS A 116 5.74 20.96 10.43
N LEU A 117 4.62 20.24 10.30
CA LEU A 117 3.42 20.48 11.08
C LEU A 117 3.70 20.34 12.58
N ASN A 118 4.41 19.28 12.98
CA ASN A 118 4.76 19.03 14.38
C ASN A 118 5.68 20.12 14.94
N ALA A 119 6.64 20.61 14.14
CA ALA A 119 7.51 21.72 14.53
C ALA A 119 6.72 23.03 14.75
N HIS A 120 5.77 23.35 13.86
CA HIS A 120 4.92 24.53 14.05
C HIS A 120 3.92 24.34 15.20
N SER A 121 3.38 23.13 15.38
CA SER A 121 2.48 22.78 16.47
C SER A 121 3.16 22.93 17.83
N SER A 122 4.42 22.49 17.97
CA SER A 122 5.16 22.69 19.22
C SER A 122 5.51 24.16 19.46
N GLN A 123 5.79 24.94 18.42
CA GLN A 123 6.08 26.37 18.54
C GLN A 123 4.85 27.23 18.87
N LEU A 124 3.68 26.92 18.29
CA LEU A 124 2.48 27.77 18.31
C LEU A 124 1.25 27.11 18.94
N GLY A 125 1.37 25.90 19.49
CA GLY A 125 0.24 25.10 19.97
C GLY A 125 -0.67 25.86 20.92
N GLY A 126 -0.11 26.57 21.90
CA GLY A 126 -0.89 27.34 22.88
C GLY A 126 -1.75 28.46 22.29
N CYS A 127 -1.30 29.16 21.24
CA CYS A 127 -2.13 30.15 20.56
C CYS A 127 -3.11 29.53 19.56
N ILE A 128 -2.76 28.38 18.97
CA ILE A 128 -3.65 27.62 18.08
C ILE A 128 -4.87 27.11 18.86
N GLU A 129 -4.67 26.49 20.02
CA GLU A 129 -5.77 25.98 20.86
C GLU A 129 -6.74 27.10 21.28
N LYS A 130 -6.21 28.28 21.63
CA LYS A 130 -7.03 29.45 21.99
C LYS A 130 -7.83 30.00 20.82
N ALA A 131 -7.27 29.95 19.61
CA ALA A 131 -7.90 30.47 18.41
C ALA A 131 -8.91 29.48 17.79
N ARG A 132 -8.77 28.18 18.05
CA ARG A 132 -9.59 27.12 17.42
C ARG A 132 -11.11 27.35 17.53
N PRO A 133 -11.69 27.68 18.70
CA PRO A 133 -13.15 27.87 18.81
C PRO A 133 -13.70 28.95 17.87
N TYR A 134 -12.95 30.06 17.70
CA TYR A 134 -13.36 31.14 16.79
C TYR A 134 -13.37 30.68 15.32
N TYR A 135 -12.32 29.99 14.87
CA TYR A 135 -12.22 29.56 13.47
C TYR A 135 -13.19 28.42 13.13
N GLU A 136 -13.50 27.53 14.08
CA GLU A 136 -14.53 26.51 13.92
C GLU A 136 -15.92 27.14 13.75
N ALA A 137 -16.29 28.07 14.65
CA ALA A 137 -17.55 28.80 14.54
C ALA A 137 -17.64 29.59 13.22
N ARG A 138 -16.54 30.22 12.79
CA ARG A 138 -16.47 30.94 11.51
C ARG A 138 -16.63 30.00 10.31
N ARG A 139 -16.04 28.80 10.35
CA ARG A 139 -16.19 27.79 9.31
C ARG A 139 -17.66 27.35 9.20
N LEU A 140 -18.31 27.07 10.32
CA LEU A 140 -19.73 26.68 10.37
C LEU A 140 -20.64 27.79 9.85
N ALA A 141 -20.42 29.05 10.27
CA ALA A 141 -21.21 30.17 9.79
C ALA A 141 -21.09 30.35 8.27
N LYS A 142 -19.87 30.17 7.71
CA LYS A 142 -19.66 30.19 6.27
C LYS A 142 -20.38 29.05 5.56
N GLU A 143 -20.34 27.85 6.12
CA GLU A 143 -21.02 26.66 5.57
C GLU A 143 -22.54 26.84 5.55
N VAL A 144 -23.13 27.34 6.64
CA VAL A 144 -24.55 27.68 6.71
C VAL A 144 -24.88 28.78 5.71
N HIS A 145 -24.06 29.83 5.60
CA HIS A 145 -24.29 30.89 4.63
C HIS A 145 -24.23 30.36 3.19
N THR A 146 -23.24 29.55 2.84
CA THR A 146 -23.16 28.93 1.52
C THR A 146 -24.33 28.00 1.27
N HIS A 147 -24.69 27.16 2.25
CA HIS A 147 -25.79 26.22 2.11
C HIS A 147 -27.12 26.94 1.93
N THR A 148 -27.41 27.94 2.77
CA THR A 148 -28.59 28.80 2.64
C THR A 148 -28.60 29.53 1.32
N HIS A 149 -27.49 30.14 0.89
CA HIS A 149 -27.39 30.79 -0.41
C HIS A 149 -27.67 29.83 -1.57
N THR A 150 -27.03 28.65 -1.58
CA THR A 150 -27.28 27.62 -2.59
C THR A 150 -28.72 27.08 -2.54
N HIS A 151 -29.33 26.96 -1.35
CA HIS A 151 -30.72 26.55 -1.18
C HIS A 151 -31.69 27.62 -1.71
N TRP A 152 -31.43 28.90 -1.44
CA TRP A 152 -32.19 30.02 -2.03
C TRP A 152 -32.06 30.05 -3.56
N GLU A 153 -30.88 29.78 -4.10
CA GLU A 153 -30.65 29.73 -5.54
C GLU A 153 -31.26 28.50 -6.23
N THR A 154 -31.24 27.34 -5.57
CA THR A 154 -31.79 26.08 -6.10
C THR A 154 -33.28 25.90 -5.83
N GLY A 155 -33.92 26.81 -5.08
CA GLY A 155 -35.36 26.85 -4.87
C GLY A 155 -35.93 25.70 -4.04
N LEU A 156 -35.07 24.93 -3.34
CA LEU A 156 -35.46 23.80 -2.50
C LEU A 156 -36.04 24.25 -1.14
N CYS A 157 -36.96 25.21 -1.13
CA CYS A 157 -37.60 25.69 0.09
C CYS A 157 -38.32 24.53 0.82
N ILE A 158 -37.78 24.10 1.97
CA ILE A 158 -38.50 23.22 2.91
C ILE A 158 -39.71 24.03 3.44
N PRO A 159 -40.94 23.45 3.44
CA PRO A 159 -42.16 24.11 3.91
C PRO A 159 -42.15 24.49 5.40
#